data_AF-A0A2W4SVN3-F1
#
_entry.id   AF-A0A2W4SVN3-F1
#
_cell.length_a   1.000
_cell.length_b   1.000
_cell.length_c   1.000
_cell.angle_alpha   90.00
_cell.angle_beta   90.00
_cell.angle_gamma   90.00
#
_symmetry.space_group_name_H-M   'P 1'
#
loop_
_entity.id
_entity.type
_entity.pdbx_description
1 polymer ?
#
loop_
_entity_poly.entity_id
_entity_poly.type
_entity_poly.pdbx_seq_one_letter_code
_entity_poly.pdbx_strand_id
1 'polypeptide(L)'
;VQALRAADLAVLGRRDPVRSPARSPDPADVLMAAGRAILVVPPQIPRGPIGAPAVVAWKDCREAQRAVASALPILAASSIVHVIEVCPAEQADDARVRADDVAVFLGRHGIVASAQIVKGDGRPRSDQIIEFAEDHGAGLIVAGGYGHARLREWVMGGVTHGLLDRSPVCLLLSH
;
A
#
# COMPACT_ATOMS: atom_id res chain seq x y z
N VAL A 1 -1.39 -18.49 -7.94
CA VAL A 1 0.03 -18.19 -8.29
C VAL A 1 0.38 -18.55 -9.72
N GLN A 2 0.20 -19.78 -10.22
CA GLN A 2 0.58 -20.14 -11.61
C GLN A 2 -0.04 -19.24 -12.69
N ALA A 3 -1.31 -18.88 -12.54
CA ALA A 3 -2.00 -17.95 -13.45
C ALA A 3 -1.40 -16.53 -13.49
N LEU A 4 -0.68 -16.10 -12.44
CA LEU A 4 -0.06 -14.76 -12.37
C LEU A 4 1.17 -14.63 -13.27
N ARG A 5 1.66 -15.72 -13.86
CA ARG A 5 2.71 -15.65 -14.88
C ARG A 5 2.26 -14.89 -16.14
N ALA A 6 0.95 -14.87 -16.41
CA ALA A 6 0.35 -14.21 -17.56
C ALA A 6 -0.61 -13.08 -17.13
N ALA A 7 -0.41 -12.49 -15.95
CA ALA A 7 -1.21 -11.38 -15.45
C ALA A 7 -0.33 -10.32 -14.78
N ASP A 8 -0.80 -9.08 -14.79
CA ASP A 8 -0.10 -7.94 -14.17
C ASP A 8 -0.52 -7.73 -12.71
N LEU A 9 -1.74 -8.17 -12.34
CA LEU A 9 -2.34 -7.93 -11.03
C LEU A 9 -3.21 -9.12 -10.59
N ALA A 10 -3.12 -9.51 -9.32
CA ALA A 10 -4.08 -10.41 -8.68
C ALA A 10 -5.11 -9.62 -7.87
N VAL A 11 -6.41 -9.89 -8.01
CA VAL A 11 -7.44 -9.27 -7.17
C VAL A 11 -7.95 -10.31 -6.16
N LEU A 12 -7.90 -9.97 -4.87
CA LEU A 12 -8.26 -10.85 -3.76
C LEU A 12 -9.19 -10.11 -2.80
N GLY A 13 -10.17 -10.80 -2.21
CA GLY A 13 -10.90 -10.25 -1.07
C GLY A 13 -10.04 -10.25 0.19
N ARG A 14 -10.19 -9.25 1.06
CA ARG A 14 -9.63 -9.29 2.42
C ARG A 14 -10.21 -10.49 3.15
N ARG A 15 -9.33 -11.27 3.79
CA ARG A 15 -9.73 -12.46 4.53
C ARG A 15 -10.50 -12.07 5.80
N ASP A 16 -11.76 -12.44 5.85
CA ASP A 16 -12.58 -12.44 7.06
C ASP A 16 -12.58 -13.86 7.67
N PRO A 17 -12.07 -14.08 8.90
CA PRO A 17 -12.00 -15.40 9.52
C PRO A 17 -13.36 -16.10 9.69
N VAL A 18 -14.44 -15.33 9.78
CA VAL A 18 -15.80 -15.83 10.01
C VAL A 18 -16.54 -16.04 8.70
N ARG A 19 -16.36 -15.14 7.73
CA ARG A 19 -17.13 -15.12 6.47
C ARG A 19 -16.42 -15.76 5.28
N SER A 20 -15.09 -15.84 5.31
CA SER A 20 -14.35 -16.36 4.16
C SER A 20 -14.45 -17.88 4.08
N PRO A 21 -14.68 -18.45 2.88
CA PRO A 21 -14.56 -19.89 2.68
C PRO A 21 -13.20 -20.39 3.16
N ALA A 22 -13.17 -21.59 3.75
CA ALA A 22 -11.94 -22.20 4.28
C ALA A 22 -10.80 -22.34 3.25
N ARG A 23 -11.11 -22.33 1.95
CA ARG A 23 -10.15 -22.43 0.83
C ARG A 23 -9.75 -21.08 0.23
N SER A 24 -10.18 -19.97 0.81
CA SER A 24 -9.77 -18.64 0.31
C SER A 24 -8.27 -18.46 0.52
N PRO A 25 -7.52 -18.08 -0.53
CA PRO A 25 -6.09 -17.86 -0.39
C PRO A 25 -5.81 -16.70 0.55
N ASP A 26 -4.81 -16.84 1.42
CA ASP A 26 -4.38 -15.73 2.26
C ASP A 26 -3.67 -14.67 1.40
N PRO A 27 -4.10 -13.40 1.40
CA PRO A 27 -3.42 -12.36 0.65
C PRO A 27 -1.93 -12.24 1.00
N ALA A 28 -1.54 -12.49 2.26
CA ALA A 28 -0.13 -12.47 2.64
C ALA A 28 0.66 -13.60 1.94
N ASP A 29 0.12 -14.81 1.90
CA ASP A 29 0.75 -15.94 1.22
C ASP A 29 0.86 -15.70 -0.29
N VAL A 30 -0.20 -15.14 -0.90
CA VAL A 30 -0.18 -14.81 -2.32
C VAL A 30 0.84 -13.72 -2.61
N LEU A 31 0.91 -12.65 -1.81
CA LEU A 31 1.90 -11.58 -1.95
C LEU A 31 3.33 -12.11 -1.96
N MET A 32 3.64 -13.04 -1.05
CA MET A 32 4.97 -13.64 -0.94
C MET A 32 5.31 -14.57 -2.13
N ALA A 33 4.30 -15.16 -2.79
CA ALA A 33 4.50 -16.13 -3.86
C ALA A 33 4.24 -15.59 -5.28
N ALA A 34 3.53 -14.47 -5.44
CA ALA A 34 2.97 -14.01 -6.71
C ALA A 34 3.99 -13.48 -7.72
N GLY A 35 5.08 -12.86 -7.25
CA GLY A 35 6.03 -12.12 -8.11
C GLY A 35 5.38 -10.97 -8.92
N ARG A 36 4.17 -10.57 -8.53
CA ARG A 36 3.30 -9.55 -9.12
C ARG A 36 2.58 -8.82 -8.00
N ALA A 37 2.11 -7.61 -8.29
CA ALA A 37 1.28 -6.89 -7.35
C ALA A 37 -0.03 -7.64 -7.08
N ILE A 38 -0.56 -7.46 -5.88
CA ILE A 38 -1.90 -7.89 -5.50
C ILE A 38 -2.73 -6.68 -5.11
N LEU A 39 -4.01 -6.69 -5.44
CA LEU A 39 -5.03 -5.74 -4.99
C LEU A 39 -5.95 -6.48 -4.02
N VAL A 40 -5.92 -6.10 -2.75
CA VAL A 40 -6.79 -6.63 -1.72
C VAL A 40 -7.99 -5.72 -1.56
N VAL A 41 -9.18 -6.29 -1.70
CA VAL A 41 -10.45 -5.58 -1.71
C VAL A 41 -11.14 -5.78 -0.35
N PRO A 42 -11.45 -4.70 0.40
CA PRO A 42 -12.15 -4.81 1.67
C PRO A 42 -13.60 -5.30 1.49
N PRO A 43 -14.27 -5.81 2.54
CA PRO A 43 -15.63 -6.35 2.45
C PRO A 43 -16.67 -5.29 2.03
N GLN A 44 -16.40 -4.01 2.29
CA GLN A 44 -17.18 -2.87 1.84
C GLN A 44 -16.26 -1.89 1.13
N ILE A 45 -16.73 -1.32 0.03
CA ILE A 45 -15.97 -0.37 -0.79
C ILE A 45 -16.74 0.96 -0.81
N PRO A 46 -16.60 1.81 0.22
CA PRO A 46 -17.27 3.12 0.23
C PRO A 46 -16.73 4.02 -0.88
N ARG A 47 -15.45 3.86 -1.23
CA ARG A 47 -14.77 4.54 -2.34
C ARG A 47 -13.90 3.52 -3.07
N GLY A 48 -14.05 3.44 -4.39
CA GLY A 48 -13.22 2.57 -5.23
C GLY A 48 -11.84 3.16 -5.51
N PRO A 49 -10.91 2.37 -6.05
CA PRO A 49 -9.55 2.82 -6.35
C PRO A 49 -9.44 3.75 -7.57
N ILE A 50 -10.57 4.10 -8.20
CA ILE A 50 -10.65 4.93 -9.41
C ILE A 50 -11.43 6.20 -9.08
N GLY A 51 -10.93 7.36 -9.53
CA GLY A 51 -11.54 8.68 -9.34
C GLY A 51 -11.44 9.25 -7.92
N ALA A 52 -11.21 8.42 -6.90
CA ALA A 52 -10.89 8.85 -5.55
C ALA A 52 -9.39 9.20 -5.40
N PRO A 53 -9.00 9.93 -4.35
CA PRO A 53 -7.60 10.07 -3.96
C PRO A 53 -6.95 8.71 -3.69
N ALA A 54 -5.64 8.63 -3.87
CA ALA A 54 -4.85 7.47 -3.48
C ALA A 54 -3.73 7.87 -2.53
N VAL A 55 -3.31 6.93 -1.68
CA VAL A 55 -2.19 7.10 -0.76
C VAL A 55 -1.09 6.12 -1.15
N VAL A 56 0.11 6.62 -1.41
CA VAL A 56 1.32 5.81 -1.50
C VAL A 56 1.99 5.85 -0.12
N ALA A 57 1.87 4.75 0.64
CA ALA A 57 2.56 4.58 1.91
C ALA A 57 4.03 4.22 1.64
N TRP A 58 4.84 5.26 1.54
CA TRP A 58 6.23 5.18 1.13
C TRP A 58 7.15 4.72 2.28
N LYS A 59 8.14 3.93 1.87
CA LYS A 59 9.34 3.60 2.62
C LYS A 59 10.44 3.41 1.59
N ASP A 60 11.66 3.82 1.92
CA ASP A 60 12.81 3.61 1.04
C ASP A 60 13.24 2.14 1.00
N CYS A 61 12.53 1.35 0.19
CA CYS A 61 12.85 -0.05 -0.06
C CYS A 61 12.38 -0.48 -1.45
N ARG A 62 12.97 -1.56 -1.95
CA ARG A 62 12.65 -2.12 -3.27
C ARG A 62 11.18 -2.55 -3.40
N GLU A 63 10.56 -3.02 -2.31
CA GLU A 63 9.17 -3.48 -2.33
C GLU A 63 8.21 -2.30 -2.52
N ALA A 64 8.47 -1.15 -1.88
CA ALA A 64 7.70 0.07 -2.11
C ALA A 64 7.89 0.61 -3.53
N GLN A 65 9.13 0.62 -4.04
CA GLN A 65 9.41 0.99 -5.43
C GLN A 65 8.63 0.12 -6.44
N ARG A 66 8.63 -1.20 -6.24
CA ARG A 66 7.85 -2.14 -7.07
C ARG A 66 6.35 -1.92 -6.97
N ALA A 67 5.84 -1.63 -5.78
CA ALA A 67 4.42 -1.35 -5.56
C ALA A 67 3.99 -0.09 -6.32
N VAL A 68 4.77 0.99 -6.21
CA VAL A 68 4.52 2.24 -6.96
C VAL A 68 4.55 1.99 -8.47
N ALA A 69 5.57 1.31 -8.98
CA ALA A 69 5.68 1.00 -10.40
C ALA A 69 4.50 0.17 -10.92
N SER A 70 4.07 -0.85 -10.15
CA SER A 70 2.94 -1.71 -10.51
C SER A 70 1.59 -0.98 -10.42
N ALA A 71 1.51 0.06 -9.58
CA ALA A 71 0.29 0.82 -9.36
C ALA A 71 0.08 1.97 -10.37
N LEU A 72 1.08 2.30 -11.20
CA LEU A 72 1.01 3.44 -12.13
C LEU A 72 -0.32 3.55 -12.91
N PRO A 73 -0.88 2.47 -13.51
CA PRO A 73 -2.15 2.58 -14.23
C PRO A 73 -3.34 2.98 -13.35
N ILE A 74 -3.37 2.51 -12.09
CA ILE A 74 -4.46 2.79 -11.15
C ILE A 74 -4.26 4.18 -10.52
N LEU A 75 -3.01 4.54 -10.21
CA LEU A 75 -2.66 5.87 -9.69
C LEU A 75 -2.96 6.97 -10.72
N ALA A 76 -2.76 6.71 -12.02
CA ALA A 76 -3.15 7.63 -13.10
C ALA A 76 -4.67 7.85 -13.20
N ALA A 77 -5.47 6.93 -12.68
CA ALA A 77 -6.92 7.05 -12.63
C ALA A 77 -7.43 7.62 -11.29
N SER A 78 -6.54 7.94 -10.34
CA SER A 78 -6.87 8.61 -9.08
C SER A 78 -6.97 10.13 -9.30
N SER A 79 -7.78 10.82 -8.50
CA SER A 79 -7.93 12.28 -8.63
C SER A 79 -6.69 13.05 -8.14
N ILE A 80 -6.02 12.52 -7.12
CA ILE A 80 -4.74 12.99 -6.60
C ILE A 80 -4.04 11.83 -5.88
N VAL A 81 -2.72 11.81 -5.88
CA VAL A 81 -1.91 10.85 -5.13
C VAL A 81 -1.16 11.56 -4.01
N HIS A 82 -1.38 11.12 -2.77
CA HIS A 82 -0.59 11.55 -1.62
C HIS A 82 0.53 10.53 -1.37
N VAL A 83 1.77 10.95 -1.56
CA VAL A 83 2.93 10.14 -1.16
C VAL A 83 3.24 10.47 0.29
N ILE A 84 3.07 9.50 1.18
CA ILE A 84 3.29 9.69 2.61
C ILE A 84 4.43 8.83 3.13
N GLU A 85 5.25 9.40 4.02
CA GLU A 85 6.18 8.63 4.83
C GLU A 85 5.85 8.86 6.31
N VAL A 86 5.69 7.76 7.06
CA VAL A 86 5.49 7.79 8.52
C VAL A 86 6.82 7.58 9.23
N CYS A 87 7.42 8.67 9.72
CA CYS A 87 8.75 8.67 10.30
C CYS A 87 8.81 9.38 11.67
N PRO A 88 9.85 9.13 12.48
CA PRO A 88 10.14 9.97 13.64
C PRO A 88 10.36 11.44 13.24
N ALA A 89 10.10 12.37 14.16
CA ALA A 89 10.15 13.81 13.88
C ALA A 89 11.55 14.28 13.45
N GLU A 90 12.60 13.67 14.00
CA GLU A 90 14.00 13.94 13.70
C GLU A 90 14.43 13.50 12.29
N GLN A 91 13.62 12.68 11.61
CA GLN A 91 13.87 12.21 10.24
C GLN A 91 12.97 12.90 9.20
N ALA A 92 12.17 13.88 9.62
CA ALA A 92 11.12 14.46 8.78
C ALA A 92 11.67 15.16 7.52
N ASP A 93 12.83 15.81 7.60
CA ASP A 93 13.43 16.51 6.47
C ASP A 93 13.97 15.51 5.42
N ASP A 94 14.67 14.46 5.85
CA ASP A 94 15.13 13.41 4.93
C ASP A 94 13.95 12.63 4.32
N ALA A 95 12.91 12.36 5.12
CA ALA A 95 11.69 11.72 4.66
C ALA A 95 10.95 12.57 3.62
N ARG A 96 10.95 13.90 3.80
CA ARG A 96 10.39 14.85 2.83
C ARG A 96 11.06 14.71 1.47
N VAL A 97 12.40 14.72 1.43
CA VAL A 97 13.17 14.58 0.19
C VAL A 97 12.81 13.27 -0.53
N ARG A 98 12.80 12.15 0.20
CA ARG A 98 12.47 10.84 -0.38
C ARG A 98 11.04 10.77 -0.92
N ALA A 99 10.07 11.33 -0.22
CA ALA A 99 8.68 11.37 -0.67
C ALA A 99 8.48 12.31 -1.86
N ASP A 100 9.20 13.44 -1.90
CA ASP A 100 9.20 14.38 -3.03
C ASP A 100 9.79 13.73 -4.29
N ASP A 101 10.86 12.94 -4.19
CA ASP A 101 11.42 12.19 -5.32
C ASP A 101 10.37 11.27 -5.96
N VAL A 102 9.55 10.59 -5.15
CA VAL A 102 8.46 9.74 -5.64
C VAL A 102 7.32 10.57 -6.24
N ALA A 103 6.95 11.70 -5.63
CA ALA A 103 5.94 12.59 -6.20
C ALA A 103 6.39 13.15 -7.57
N VAL A 104 7.67 13.52 -7.72
CA VAL A 104 8.26 13.93 -9.00
C VAL A 104 8.25 12.79 -10.00
N PHE A 105 8.60 11.57 -9.58
CA PHE A 105 8.50 10.38 -10.43
C PHE A 105 7.07 10.17 -10.94
N LEU A 106 6.06 10.24 -10.07
CA LEU A 106 4.65 10.14 -10.46
C LEU A 106 4.24 11.27 -11.43
N GLY A 107 4.72 12.49 -11.19
CA GLY A 107 4.50 13.63 -12.09
C GLY A 107 5.04 13.39 -13.51
N ARG A 108 6.18 12.70 -13.66
CA ARG A 108 6.71 12.29 -14.98
C ARG A 108 5.80 11.30 -15.73
N HIS A 109 4.92 10.61 -15.00
CA HIS A 109 3.89 9.74 -15.56
C HIS A 109 2.53 10.45 -15.77
N GLY A 110 2.47 11.78 -15.61
CA GLY A 110 1.24 12.57 -15.76
C GLY A 110 0.29 12.46 -14.58
N ILE A 111 0.76 11.98 -13.42
CA ILE A 111 -0.05 11.76 -12.22
C ILE A 111 0.08 12.99 -11.31
N VAL A 112 -1.05 13.56 -10.88
CA VAL A 112 -1.07 14.66 -9.89
C VAL A 112 -0.72 14.09 -8.53
N ALA A 113 0.48 14.41 -8.03
CA ALA A 113 0.99 13.89 -6.77
C ALA A 113 1.53 14.97 -5.83
N SER A 114 1.38 14.77 -4.52
CA SER A 114 1.99 15.60 -3.49
C SER A 114 2.61 14.75 -2.39
N ALA A 115 3.79 15.13 -1.91
CA ALA A 115 4.39 14.49 -0.75
C ALA A 115 3.82 15.07 0.55
N GLN A 116 3.65 14.24 1.58
CA GLN A 116 3.32 14.66 2.94
C GLN A 116 4.06 13.79 3.96
N ILE A 117 4.47 14.39 5.07
CA ILE A 117 5.18 13.67 6.13
C ILE A 117 4.27 13.55 7.34
N VAL A 118 4.05 12.31 7.75
CA VAL A 118 3.28 11.98 8.94
C VAL A 118 4.27 11.70 10.06
N LYS A 119 4.29 12.59 11.06
CA LYS A 119 5.16 12.42 12.23
C LYS A 119 4.59 11.31 13.10
N GLY A 120 5.38 10.27 13.31
CA GLY A 120 5.01 9.12 14.13
C GLY A 120 4.61 9.54 15.55
N ASP A 121 3.44 9.09 16.01
CA ASP A 121 2.90 9.42 17.34
C ASP A 121 2.94 8.25 18.34
N GLY A 122 3.64 7.18 17.98
CA GLY A 122 3.77 5.95 18.80
C GLY A 122 2.71 4.89 18.51
N ARG A 123 1.62 5.21 17.81
CA ARG A 123 0.67 4.18 17.32
C ARG A 123 1.30 3.34 16.20
N PRO A 124 0.76 2.14 15.90
CA PRO A 124 1.18 1.37 14.74
C PRO A 124 1.12 2.23 13.47
N ARG A 125 2.20 2.22 12.66
CA ARG A 125 2.24 3.04 11.43
C ARG A 125 1.10 2.69 10.46
N SER A 126 0.63 1.45 10.46
CA SER A 126 -0.56 1.03 9.69
C SER A 126 -1.80 1.83 10.07
N ASP A 127 -2.01 2.10 11.35
CA ASP A 127 -3.17 2.86 11.83
C ASP A 127 -3.05 4.33 11.42
N GLN A 128 -1.85 4.92 11.50
CA GLN A 128 -1.58 6.28 11.03
C GLN A 128 -1.75 6.43 9.51
N ILE A 129 -1.37 5.40 8.73
CA ILE A 129 -1.60 5.37 7.27
C ILE A 129 -3.10 5.26 6.95
N ILE A 130 -3.83 4.41 7.69
CA ILE A 130 -5.28 4.25 7.52
C ILE A 130 -6.00 5.55 7.85
N GLU A 131 -5.69 6.17 8.99
CA GLU A 131 -6.27 7.45 9.38
C GLU A 131 -6.00 8.54 8.34
N PHE A 132 -4.76 8.66 7.86
CA PHE A 132 -4.44 9.58 6.78
C PHE A 132 -5.29 9.33 5.52
N ALA A 133 -5.44 8.06 5.13
CA ALA A 133 -6.25 7.68 3.98
C ALA A 133 -7.74 8.02 4.16
N GLU A 134 -8.28 7.83 5.36
CA GLU A 134 -9.66 8.20 5.71
C GLU A 134 -9.87 9.71 5.66
N ASP A 135 -8.97 10.48 6.29
CA ASP A 135 -9.01 11.95 6.34
C ASP A 135 -8.95 12.59 4.95
N HIS A 136 -8.21 11.98 4.03
CA HIS A 136 -8.08 12.45 2.65
C HIS A 136 -9.09 11.81 1.70
N GLY A 137 -10.04 11.02 2.22
CA GLY A 137 -11.08 10.39 1.42
C GLY A 137 -10.54 9.43 0.37
N ALA A 138 -9.40 8.79 0.61
CA ALA A 138 -8.76 7.91 -0.34
C ALA A 138 -9.60 6.67 -0.64
N GLY A 139 -9.46 6.13 -1.84
CA GLY A 139 -10.05 4.84 -2.27
C GLY A 139 -9.02 3.73 -2.47
N LEU A 140 -7.73 4.06 -2.35
CA LEU A 140 -6.61 3.15 -2.55
C LEU A 140 -5.44 3.50 -1.62
N ILE A 141 -4.85 2.48 -1.00
CA ILE A 141 -3.52 2.53 -0.40
C ILE A 141 -2.58 1.66 -1.25
N VAL A 142 -1.40 2.19 -1.59
CA VAL A 142 -0.31 1.47 -2.26
C VAL A 142 0.85 1.36 -1.27
N ALA A 143 1.35 0.14 -1.03
CA ALA A 143 2.46 -0.07 -0.11
C ALA A 143 3.37 -1.23 -0.55
N GLY A 144 4.64 -1.17 -0.15
CA GLY A 144 5.53 -2.31 -0.20
C GLY A 144 5.12 -3.38 0.82
N GLY A 145 5.15 -4.65 0.41
CA GLY A 145 4.97 -5.81 1.27
C GLY A 145 6.27 -6.25 1.90
N TYR A 146 6.26 -6.59 3.19
CA TYR A 146 7.32 -7.34 3.89
C TYR A 146 8.77 -7.06 3.42
N GLY A 147 9.26 -5.83 3.62
CA GLY A 147 10.64 -5.48 3.27
C GLY A 147 11.68 -6.34 3.99
N HIS A 148 12.83 -6.59 3.34
CA HIS A 148 13.91 -7.43 3.89
C HIS A 148 14.47 -6.91 5.23
N ALA A 149 13.91 -7.43 6.32
CA ALA A 149 14.62 -7.76 7.54
C ALA A 149 14.02 -9.05 8.10
N ARG A 150 14.72 -10.16 7.83
CA ARG A 150 14.58 -11.47 8.46
C ARG A 150 13.28 -12.23 8.16
N LEU A 151 13.37 -12.97 7.05
CA LEU A 151 12.92 -14.36 7.02
C LEU A 151 13.21 -15.00 8.40
N ARG A 152 12.18 -15.54 9.06
CA ARG A 152 12.23 -16.58 10.12
C ARG A 152 12.01 -16.23 11.60
N GLU A 153 11.66 -15.01 11.99
CA GLU A 153 11.03 -14.76 13.30
C GLU A 153 9.80 -13.88 13.11
N TRP A 154 8.78 -14.08 13.92
CA TRP A 154 7.48 -13.39 13.90
C TRP A 154 7.58 -11.88 14.23
N VAL A 155 8.35 -11.13 13.43
CA VAL A 155 8.48 -9.67 13.43
C VAL A 155 8.32 -9.15 11.99
N MET A 156 7.56 -9.89 11.16
CA MET A 156 7.30 -9.53 9.78
C MET A 156 6.20 -8.46 9.70
N GLY A 157 6.62 -7.20 9.73
CA GLY A 157 5.91 -6.04 9.18
C GLY A 157 4.54 -5.72 9.81
N GLY A 158 4.53 -5.19 11.04
CA GLY A 158 3.29 -4.72 11.69
C GLY A 158 2.47 -3.70 10.86
N VAL A 159 3.12 -3.04 9.90
CA VAL A 159 2.44 -2.20 8.90
C VAL A 159 1.66 -3.04 7.90
N THR A 160 2.32 -3.91 7.11
CA THR A 160 1.65 -4.72 6.08
C THR A 160 0.56 -5.60 6.69
N HIS A 161 0.82 -6.26 7.83
CA HIS A 161 -0.20 -7.05 8.53
C HIS A 161 -1.36 -6.16 8.99
N GLY A 162 -1.09 -5.00 9.62
CA GLY A 162 -2.14 -4.08 10.05
C GLY A 162 -3.00 -3.55 8.91
N LEU A 163 -2.39 -3.25 7.75
CA LEU A 163 -3.11 -2.83 6.55
C LEU A 163 -3.96 -3.98 5.98
N LEU A 164 -3.41 -5.19 5.86
CA LEU A 164 -4.15 -6.37 5.39
C LEU A 164 -5.33 -6.73 6.30
N ASP A 165 -5.19 -6.49 7.60
CA ASP A 165 -6.20 -6.79 8.61
C ASP A 165 -7.30 -5.71 8.64
N ARG A 166 -6.94 -4.42 8.59
CA ARG A 166 -7.85 -3.31 8.94
C ARG A 166 -8.13 -2.30 7.85
N SER A 167 -7.45 -2.34 6.70
CA SER A 167 -7.64 -1.29 5.69
C SER A 167 -9.12 -1.18 5.27
N PRO A 168 -9.72 0.02 5.35
CA PRO A 168 -11.11 0.26 4.97
C PRO A 168 -11.26 0.48 3.46
N VAL A 169 -10.16 0.52 2.72
CA VAL A 169 -10.09 0.80 1.27
C VAL A 169 -9.30 -0.28 0.56
N CYS A 170 -9.28 -0.25 -0.78
CA CYS A 170 -8.47 -1.18 -1.54
C CYS A 170 -6.98 -1.00 -1.21
N LEU A 171 -6.25 -2.12 -1.11
CA LEU A 171 -4.84 -2.13 -0.78
C LEU A 171 -4.03 -2.81 -1.89
N LEU A 172 -3.17 -2.08 -2.58
CA LEU A 172 -2.24 -2.63 -3.55
C LEU A 172 -0.88 -2.88 -2.89
N LEU A 173 -0.43 -4.13 -2.92
CA LEU A 173 0.84 -4.56 -2.34
C LEU A 173 1.74 -5.19 -3.41
N SER A 174 3.05 -4.98 -3.29
CA SER A 174 4.08 -5.71 -4.04
C SER A 174 5.26 -6.08 -3.15
N HIS A 175 5.90 -7.21 -3.44
CA HIS A 175 7.10 -7.73 -2.76
C HIS A 175 8.22 -7.98 -3.78
#